data_AF-A0A258BCN1-F1
#
_entry.id   AF-A0A258BCN1-F1
#
_cell.length_a   1.000
_cell.length_b   1.000
_cell.length_c   1.000
_cell.angle_alpha   90.00
_cell.angle_beta   90.00
_cell.angle_gamma   90.00
#
_symmetry.space_group_name_H-M   'P 1'
#
loop_
_entity.id
_entity.type
_entity.pdbx_description
1 polymer ?
#
loop_
_entity_poly.entity_id
_entity_poly.type
_entity_poly.pdbx_seq_one_letter_code
_entity_poly.pdbx_strand_id
1 'polypeptide(L)'
;SFFLFNPLRRPPVIDYKNQGINKIKQRADRLLDDPQLLIYARAVNENAMAAHLPGRTIEQAEWVSLKADLKKADDKIVRAYPVERMPEVMGQFSEQLNEDLEVLWARKPMKAFAPDSVCQYCEARGICRKGMW
;
A
#
# COMPACT_ATOMS: atom_id res chain seq x y z
N SER A 1 13.70 -23.02 -4.89
CA SER A 1 13.74 -22.93 -3.42
C SER A 1 12.35 -22.85 -2.86
N PHE A 2 11.96 -23.88 -2.12
CA PHE A 2 10.73 -23.96 -1.35
C PHE A 2 10.68 -22.82 -0.33
N PHE A 3 9.53 -22.15 -0.21
CA PHE A 3 9.23 -21.29 0.93
C PHE A 3 9.23 -22.18 2.19
N LEU A 4 10.27 -22.07 3.02
CA LEU A 4 10.24 -22.57 4.38
C LEU A 4 9.19 -21.75 5.14
N PHE A 5 8.05 -22.38 5.41
CA PHE A 5 7.01 -21.82 6.26
C PHE A 5 7.58 -21.74 7.68
N ASN A 6 8.07 -20.56 8.08
CA ASN A 6 8.48 -20.34 9.45
C ASN A 6 7.21 -20.14 10.29
N PRO A 7 6.85 -21.08 11.19
CA PRO A 7 5.60 -20.98 11.96
C PRO A 7 5.57 -19.79 12.93
N LEU A 8 6.70 -19.13 13.19
CA LEU A 8 6.79 -17.90 13.99
C LEU A 8 6.59 -16.61 13.17
N ARG A 9 6.60 -16.69 11.83
CA ARG A 9 6.40 -15.49 10.99
C ARG A 9 4.90 -15.20 10.92
N ARG A 10 4.49 -14.06 11.46
CA ARG A 10 3.12 -13.56 11.29
C ARG A 10 2.82 -13.41 9.80
N PRO A 11 1.62 -13.80 9.32
CA PRO A 11 1.31 -13.75 7.91
C PRO A 11 1.36 -12.29 7.43
N PRO A 12 2.10 -11.98 6.35
CA PRO A 12 2.05 -10.66 5.75
C PRO A 12 0.83 -10.55 4.81
N VAL A 13 0.36 -9.33 4.59
CA VAL A 13 -0.44 -9.03 3.40
C VAL A 13 0.50 -8.79 2.22
N ILE A 14 0.21 -9.43 1.09
CA ILE A 14 1.05 -9.34 -0.12
C ILE A 14 0.22 -8.75 -1.26
N ASP A 15 0.78 -7.76 -1.93
CA ASP A 15 0.21 -7.14 -3.13
C ASP A 15 1.16 -7.30 -4.32
N TYR A 16 0.76 -8.13 -5.29
CA TYR A 16 1.55 -8.42 -6.47
C TYR A 16 1.40 -7.32 -7.51
N LYS A 17 2.52 -6.74 -7.94
CA LYS A 17 2.56 -5.63 -8.89
C LYS A 17 3.30 -6.02 -10.16
N ASN A 18 2.75 -5.63 -11.32
CA ASN A 18 3.43 -5.75 -12.62
C ASN A 18 4.40 -4.57 -12.90
N GLN A 19 4.73 -3.79 -11.88
CA GLN A 19 5.76 -2.76 -11.92
C GLN A 19 7.12 -3.37 -11.51
N GLY A 20 8.22 -2.81 -12.03
CA GLY A 20 9.55 -3.20 -11.57
C GLY A 20 9.83 -2.68 -10.15
N ILE A 21 10.75 -3.33 -9.43
CA ILE A 21 11.02 -3.06 -8.01
C ILE A 21 11.32 -1.59 -7.71
N ASN A 22 12.01 -0.87 -8.61
CA ASN A 22 12.32 0.56 -8.42
C ASN A 22 11.06 1.44 -8.41
N LYS A 23 10.05 1.12 -9.23
CA LYS A 23 8.76 1.83 -9.21
C LYS A 23 7.97 1.52 -7.94
N ILE A 24 8.11 0.30 -7.41
CA ILE A 24 7.50 -0.08 -6.13
C ILE A 24 8.12 0.73 -4.99
N LYS A 25 9.45 0.89 -4.96
CA LYS A 25 10.14 1.74 -3.97
C LYS A 25 9.63 3.19 -4.01
N GLN A 26 9.54 3.78 -5.21
CA GLN A 26 9.00 5.14 -5.38
C GLN A 26 7.54 5.27 -4.92
N ARG A 27 6.73 4.22 -5.09
CA ARG A 27 5.36 4.18 -4.53
C ARG A 27 5.38 4.17 -3.01
N ALA A 28 6.29 3.40 -2.41
CA ALA A 28 6.37 3.28 -0.95
C ALA A 28 6.72 4.61 -0.26
N ASP A 29 7.48 5.48 -0.92
CA ASP A 29 7.74 6.86 -0.45
C ASP A 29 6.45 7.69 -0.28
N ARG A 30 5.34 7.25 -0.87
CA ARG A 30 4.02 7.89 -0.84
C ARG A 30 2.94 6.93 -0.37
N LEU A 31 3.27 6.05 0.58
CA LEU A 31 2.36 5.03 1.09
C LEU A 31 1.01 5.60 1.57
N LEU A 32 0.99 6.79 2.18
CA LEU A 32 -0.26 7.44 2.63
C LEU A 32 -1.08 8.08 1.48
N ASP A 33 -0.50 8.30 0.29
CA ASP A 33 -1.25 8.72 -0.89
C ASP A 33 -1.93 7.53 -1.61
N ASP A 34 -1.39 6.31 -1.44
CA ASP A 34 -1.91 5.05 -1.99
C ASP A 34 -1.92 3.95 -0.91
N PRO A 35 -2.79 4.05 0.12
CA PRO A 35 -2.75 3.22 1.32
C PRO A 35 -3.34 1.81 1.12
N GLN A 36 -3.32 1.27 -0.10
CA GLN A 36 -3.93 -0.01 -0.46
C GLN A 36 -3.54 -1.15 0.49
N LEU A 37 -2.24 -1.30 0.79
CA LEU A 37 -1.73 -2.34 1.70
C LEU A 37 -2.21 -2.16 3.15
N LEU A 38 -2.32 -0.91 3.62
CA LEU A 38 -2.77 -0.61 4.98
C LEU A 38 -4.26 -0.93 5.13
N ILE A 39 -5.07 -0.63 4.11
CA ILE A 39 -6.50 -0.98 4.07
C ILE A 39 -6.68 -2.49 4.21
N TYR A 40 -5.95 -3.29 3.43
CA TYR A 40 -6.06 -4.75 3.50
C TYR A 40 -5.64 -5.31 4.86
N ALA A 41 -4.53 -4.84 5.41
CA ALA A 41 -4.10 -5.27 6.72
C ALA A 41 -5.09 -4.91 7.83
N ARG A 42 -5.64 -3.68 7.78
CA ARG A 42 -6.65 -3.22 8.73
C ARG A 42 -7.92 -4.07 8.63
N ALA A 43 -8.42 -4.32 7.41
CA ALA A 43 -9.62 -5.13 7.20
C ALA A 43 -9.48 -6.54 7.78
N VAL A 44 -8.32 -7.18 7.61
CA VAL A 44 -8.03 -8.50 8.21
C VAL A 44 -8.00 -8.41 9.74
N ASN A 45 -7.36 -7.39 10.30
CA ASN A 45 -7.24 -7.22 11.75
C ASN A 45 -8.58 -6.90 12.43
N GLU A 46 -9.44 -6.12 11.77
CA GLU A 46 -10.77 -5.76 12.29
C GLU A 46 -11.77 -6.92 12.21
N ASN A 47 -11.57 -7.88 11.29
CA ASN A 47 -12.41 -9.06 11.16
C ASN A 47 -11.61 -10.34 10.95
N ALA A 48 -10.77 -10.68 11.94
CA ALA A 48 -9.89 -11.83 11.90
C ALA A 48 -10.64 -13.17 11.75
N MET A 49 -11.90 -13.25 12.20
CA MET A 49 -12.75 -14.43 12.03
C MET A 49 -13.11 -14.64 10.55
N ALA A 50 -13.63 -13.61 9.88
CA ALA A 50 -13.97 -13.69 8.46
C ALA A 50 -12.72 -13.88 7.59
N ALA A 51 -11.57 -13.38 8.03
CA ALA A 51 -10.29 -13.59 7.38
C ALA A 51 -9.65 -14.97 7.63
N HIS A 52 -10.33 -15.88 8.35
CA HIS A 52 -9.82 -17.21 8.72
C HIS A 52 -8.45 -17.17 9.46
N LEU A 53 -8.20 -16.12 10.21
CA LEU A 53 -6.95 -15.89 10.96
C LEU A 53 -7.22 -15.62 12.45
N PRO A 54 -7.93 -16.53 13.16
CA PRO A 54 -8.27 -16.32 14.56
C PRO A 54 -7.02 -16.19 15.45
N GLY A 55 -7.02 -15.17 16.32
CA GLY A 55 -5.92 -14.91 17.25
C GLY A 55 -4.61 -14.46 16.58
N ARG A 56 -4.65 -14.07 15.30
CA ARG A 56 -3.48 -13.55 14.57
C ARG A 56 -3.71 -12.12 14.14
N THR A 57 -2.67 -11.30 14.27
CA THR A 57 -2.65 -9.93 13.78
C THR A 57 -1.65 -9.81 12.64
N ILE A 58 -2.06 -9.17 11.56
CA ILE A 58 -1.19 -8.74 10.47
C ILE A 58 -0.39 -7.53 10.96
N GLU A 59 0.93 -7.70 11.06
CA GLU A 59 1.89 -6.64 11.41
C GLU A 59 2.87 -6.34 10.27
N GLN A 60 2.74 -7.05 9.14
CA GLN A 60 3.62 -6.93 8.00
C GLN A 60 2.79 -6.85 6.72
N ALA A 61 3.24 -6.01 5.81
CA ALA A 61 2.69 -5.92 4.47
C ALA A 61 3.84 -5.70 3.48
N GLU A 62 3.75 -6.27 2.28
CA GLU A 62 4.79 -6.13 1.27
C GLU A 62 4.22 -6.11 -0.14
N TRP A 63 4.87 -5.33 -1.01
CA TRP A 63 4.65 -5.41 -2.44
C TRP A 63 5.62 -6.41 -3.06
N VAL A 64 5.15 -7.17 -4.04
CA VAL A 64 5.98 -8.12 -4.78
C VAL A 64 5.97 -7.81 -6.28
N SER A 65 7.14 -7.50 -6.83
CA SER A 65 7.35 -7.30 -8.28
C SER A 65 7.24 -8.62 -9.03
N LEU A 66 6.31 -8.66 -9.98
CA LEU A 66 6.18 -9.75 -10.96
C LEU A 66 7.24 -9.65 -12.08
N LYS A 67 7.83 -8.47 -12.29
CA LYS A 67 8.94 -8.29 -13.24
C LYS A 67 10.25 -8.74 -12.60
N ALA A 68 10.92 -9.70 -13.24
CA ALA A 68 12.28 -10.08 -12.91
C ALA A 68 13.25 -9.19 -13.72
N ASP A 69 14.21 -8.56 -13.04
CA ASP A 69 15.28 -7.84 -13.72
C ASP A 69 16.37 -8.84 -14.12
N LEU A 70 16.19 -9.49 -15.27
CA LEU A 70 17.06 -10.55 -15.78
C LEU A 70 18.46 -10.05 -16.19
N LYS A 71 18.68 -8.73 -16.20
CA LYS A 71 19.96 -8.11 -16.59
C LYS A 71 21.00 -8.14 -15.47
N LYS A 72 20.63 -8.52 -14.25
CA LYS A 72 21.51 -8.61 -13.08
C LYS A 72 21.60 -10.06 -12.59
N ALA A 73 22.09 -10.95 -13.44
CA ALA A 73 22.15 -12.38 -13.17
C ALA A 73 23.00 -12.76 -11.94
N ASP A 74 23.90 -11.89 -11.49
CA ASP A 74 24.77 -12.12 -10.32
C ASP A 74 24.29 -11.46 -9.00
N ASP A 75 23.31 -10.55 -9.05
CA ASP A 75 22.74 -9.94 -7.84
C ASP A 75 21.52 -10.75 -7.37
N LYS A 76 21.36 -10.91 -6.04
CA LYS A 76 20.11 -11.42 -5.45
C LYS A 76 18.93 -10.62 -6.02
N ILE A 77 18.07 -11.27 -6.81
CA ILE A 77 16.90 -10.64 -7.41
C ILE A 77 15.93 -10.23 -6.29
N VAL A 78 15.99 -8.96 -5.88
CA VAL A 78 15.06 -8.39 -4.88
C VAL A 78 13.73 -8.12 -5.55
N ARG A 79 12.70 -8.86 -5.13
CA ARG A 79 11.34 -8.75 -5.68
C ARG A 79 10.32 -8.25 -4.67
N ALA A 80 10.57 -8.44 -3.38
CA ALA A 80 9.71 -7.98 -2.30
C ALA A 80 10.22 -6.63 -1.78
N TYR A 81 9.28 -5.72 -1.48
CA TYR A 81 9.55 -4.48 -0.78
C TYR A 81 8.55 -4.33 0.37
N PRO A 82 8.99 -4.41 1.64
CA PRO A 82 8.11 -4.35 2.79
C PRO A 82 7.67 -2.91 3.08
N VAL A 83 6.51 -2.78 3.72
CA VAL A 83 6.13 -1.56 4.43
C VAL A 83 6.93 -1.49 5.73
N GLU A 84 7.81 -0.51 5.83
CA GLU A 84 8.60 -0.28 7.04
C GLU A 84 7.72 0.32 8.16
N ARG A 85 7.95 -0.12 9.41
CA ARG A 85 7.29 0.41 10.62
C ARG A 85 5.77 0.47 10.51
N MET A 86 5.18 -0.57 9.91
CA MET A 86 3.75 -0.65 9.63
C MET A 86 2.83 -0.30 10.81
N PRO A 87 3.09 -0.69 12.07
CA PRO A 87 2.24 -0.27 13.19
C PRO A 87 2.18 1.25 13.38
N GLU A 88 3.30 1.95 13.22
CA GLU A 88 3.36 3.42 13.31
C GLU A 88 2.57 4.05 12.16
N VAL A 89 2.80 3.58 10.93
CA VAL A 89 2.14 4.11 9.73
C VAL A 89 0.63 3.80 9.75
N MET A 90 0.21 2.68 10.33
CA MET A 90 -1.20 2.35 10.52
C MET A 90 -1.92 3.35 11.42
N GLY A 91 -1.23 3.89 12.44
CA GLY A 91 -1.76 4.98 13.26
C GLY A 91 -2.02 6.24 12.43
N GLN A 92 -1.02 6.68 11.67
CA GLN A 92 -1.14 7.83 10.76
C GLN A 92 -2.25 7.65 9.72
N PHE A 93 -2.33 6.47 9.11
CA PHE A 93 -3.38 6.14 8.15
C PHE A 93 -4.77 6.19 8.79
N SER A 94 -4.91 5.73 10.04
CA SER A 94 -6.19 5.76 10.74
C SER A 94 -6.66 7.19 11.03
N GLU A 95 -5.75 8.08 11.40
CA GLU A 95 -6.02 9.51 11.56
C GLU A 95 -6.44 10.14 10.23
N GLN A 96 -5.65 9.95 9.17
CA GLN A 96 -5.94 10.47 7.83
C GLN A 96 -7.28 9.97 7.29
N LEU A 97 -7.61 8.68 7.46
CA LEU A 97 -8.88 8.12 7.01
C LEU A 97 -10.07 8.78 7.71
N ASN A 98 -9.96 9.03 9.02
CA ASN A 98 -11.02 9.70 9.77
C ASN A 98 -11.21 11.14 9.28
N GLU A 99 -10.11 11.88 9.10
CA GLU A 99 -10.16 13.26 8.55
C GLU A 99 -10.80 13.29 7.15
N ASP A 100 -10.40 12.38 6.27
CA ASP A 100 -10.92 12.29 4.90
C ASP A 100 -12.43 11.98 4.90
N LEU A 101 -12.89 11.07 5.76
CA LEU A 101 -14.30 10.74 5.92
C LEU A 101 -15.12 11.88 6.52
N GLU A 102 -14.57 12.63 7.48
CA GLU A 102 -15.22 13.81 8.05
C GLU A 102 -15.38 14.93 7.02
N VAL A 103 -14.35 15.20 6.22
CA VAL A 103 -14.39 16.17 5.12
C VAL A 103 -15.45 15.76 4.09
N LEU A 104 -15.47 14.48 3.72
CA LEU A 104 -16.44 13.91 2.79
C LEU A 104 -17.87 14.07 3.33
N TRP A 105 -18.09 13.71 4.60
CA TRP A 105 -19.40 13.81 5.25
C TRP A 105 -19.89 15.25 5.35
N ALA A 106 -18.99 16.19 5.66
CA ALA A 106 -19.26 17.62 5.72
C ALA A 106 -19.41 18.27 4.33
N ARG A 107 -19.26 17.51 3.23
CA ARG A 107 -19.30 18.00 1.84
C ARG A 107 -18.32 19.15 1.59
N LYS A 108 -17.18 19.15 2.30
CA LYS A 108 -16.12 20.13 2.11
C LYS A 108 -15.28 19.77 0.89
N PRO A 109 -14.58 20.73 0.26
CA PRO A 109 -13.63 20.43 -0.80
C PRO A 109 -12.56 19.44 -0.32
N MET A 110 -12.41 18.32 -1.02
CA MET A 110 -11.40 17.31 -0.71
C MET A 110 -10.04 17.65 -1.33
N LYS A 111 -8.97 17.27 -0.65
CA LYS A 111 -7.61 17.36 -1.18
C LYS A 111 -7.40 16.23 -2.20
N ALA A 112 -6.75 16.54 -3.31
CA ALA A 112 -6.38 15.53 -4.30
C ALA A 112 -5.04 14.86 -3.91
N PHE A 113 -5.11 13.63 -3.43
CA PHE A 113 -3.99 12.79 -3.05
C PHE A 113 -3.52 11.97 -4.25
N ALA A 114 -2.35 12.30 -4.81
CA ALA A 114 -1.64 11.56 -5.86
C ALA A 114 -0.40 12.33 -6.35
N PRO A 115 0.64 11.68 -6.90
CA PRO A 115 1.65 12.36 -7.71
C PRO A 115 1.07 13.12 -8.90
N ASP A 116 1.72 14.21 -9.33
CA ASP A 116 1.28 15.01 -10.49
C ASP A 116 1.25 14.19 -11.79
N SER A 117 2.12 13.18 -11.91
CA SER A 117 2.11 12.24 -13.03
C SER A 117 0.79 11.47 -13.16
N VAL A 118 0.01 11.31 -12.08
CA VAL A 118 -1.31 10.68 -12.12
C VAL A 118 -2.35 11.63 -12.73
N CYS A 119 -2.20 12.95 -12.57
CA CYS A 119 -3.13 13.93 -13.13
C CYS A 119 -3.21 13.86 -14.67
N GLN A 120 -2.19 13.31 -15.35
CA GLN A 120 -2.24 13.05 -16.80
C GLN A 120 -3.30 12.00 -17.18
N TYR A 121 -3.59 11.05 -16.29
CA TYR A 121 -4.47 9.91 -16.58
C TYR A 121 -5.80 9.98 -15.80
N CYS A 122 -6.05 11.08 -15.08
CA CYS A 122 -7.23 11.25 -14.25
C CYS A 122 -8.43 11.75 -15.07
N GLU A 123 -9.52 10.97 -15.10
CA GLU A 123 -10.77 11.37 -15.78
C GLU A 123 -11.40 12.63 -15.19
N ALA A 124 -11.22 12.84 -13.89
CA ALA A 124 -11.67 14.04 -13.18
C ALA A 124 -10.74 15.26 -13.38
N ARG A 125 -9.70 15.19 -14.22
CA ARG A 125 -8.74 16.30 -14.42
C ARG A 125 -9.44 17.61 -14.81
N GLY A 126 -10.51 17.56 -15.63
CA GLY A 126 -11.26 18.74 -16.06
C GLY A 126 -12.05 19.45 -14.96
N ILE A 127 -12.28 18.79 -13.81
CA ILE A 127 -13.01 19.35 -12.67
C ILE A 127 -12.12 19.50 -11.42
N CYS A 128 -10.98 18.82 -11.38
CA CYS A 128 -10.05 18.84 -10.26
C CYS A 128 -9.15 20.08 -10.31
N ARG A 129 -9.10 20.83 -9.20
CA ARG A 129 -8.28 22.05 -9.10
C ARG A 129 -6.78 21.80 -8.95
N LYS A 130 -6.33 20.55 -8.75
CA LYS A 130 -4.90 20.22 -8.63
C LYS A 130 -4.17 20.25 -9.98
N GLY A 131 -4.81 19.79 -11.05
CA GLY A 131 -4.18 19.67 -12.37
C GLY A 131 -4.18 20.95 -13.22
N MET A 132 -4.55 22.09 -12.61
CA MET A 132 -4.66 23.42 -13.23
C MET A 132 -3.56 24.39 -12.75
N TRP A 133 -2.61 23.93 -11.92
CA TRP A 133 -1.44 24.67 -11.45
C TRP A 133 -0.16 23.98 -11.92
#